data_AF-A0A7X9EA44-F1
#
_entry.id   AF-A0A7X9EA44-F1
#
_cell.length_a   1.000
_cell.length_b   1.000
_cell.length_c   1.000
_cell.angle_alpha   90.00
_cell.angle_beta   90.00
_cell.angle_gamma   90.00
#
_symmetry.space_group_name_H-M   'P 1'
#
loop_
_entity.id
_entity.type
_entity.pdbx_description
1 polymer ?
#
loop_
_entity_poly.entity_id
_entity_poly.type
_entity_poly.pdbx_seq_one_letter_code
_entity_poly.pdbx_strand_id
1 'polypeptide(L)'
;MNHLLKITIIGLFSGIAGTSIGGLIGIFLNNINKRFFGFILEFSAGLMTAVVCFELIPEALKLSGVPATFSGLFLGILVILLIERLIDCNYNLLSKTSEKNKYKKKDADLLRTGILVAIGIALHNLPEGFAVGSGFQASVSLGTTITAVIIMHDIPEGIAMALPMKTGGYSRTRAFAYTIL
;
A
#
# COMPACT_ATOMS: atom_id res chain seq x y z
N MET A 1 -9.97 3.06 -26.53
CA MET A 1 -10.79 2.57 -25.40
C MET A 1 -10.32 1.22 -24.87
N ASN A 2 -10.17 0.19 -25.72
CA ASN A 2 -9.81 -1.18 -25.29
C ASN A 2 -8.44 -1.30 -24.60
N HIS A 3 -7.47 -0.45 -24.93
CA HIS A 3 -6.13 -0.49 -24.33
C HIS A 3 -6.10 0.07 -22.89
N LEU A 4 -6.70 1.25 -22.68
CA LEU A 4 -6.82 1.86 -21.35
C LEU A 4 -7.62 0.96 -20.41
N LEU A 5 -8.73 0.41 -20.89
CA LEU A 5 -9.55 -0.51 -20.11
C LEU A 5 -8.77 -1.77 -19.70
N LYS A 6 -7.93 -2.32 -20.59
CA LYS A 6 -7.03 -3.44 -20.26
C LYS A 6 -6.03 -3.06 -19.17
N ILE A 7 -5.34 -1.92 -19.29
CA ILE A 7 -4.38 -1.46 -18.30
C ILE A 7 -5.05 -1.25 -16.94
N THR A 8 -6.23 -0.63 -16.91
CA THR A 8 -6.98 -0.42 -15.67
C THR A 8 -7.36 -1.73 -15.01
N ILE A 9 -7.81 -2.74 -15.79
CA ILE A 9 -8.09 -4.08 -15.26
C ILE A 9 -6.83 -4.74 -14.72
N ILE A 10 -5.70 -4.63 -15.42
CA ILE A 10 -4.42 -5.19 -14.97
C ILE A 10 -3.98 -4.54 -13.65
N GLY A 11 -4.03 -3.21 -13.56
CA GLY A 11 -3.66 -2.48 -12.34
C GLY A 11 -4.59 -2.79 -11.15
N LEU A 12 -5.90 -2.88 -11.40
CA LEU A 12 -6.86 -3.32 -10.38
C LEU A 12 -6.55 -4.74 -9.90
N PHE A 13 -6.32 -5.67 -10.85
CA PHE A 13 -6.08 -7.06 -10.52
C PHE A 13 -4.73 -7.27 -9.82
N SER A 14 -3.70 -6.50 -10.16
CA SER A 14 -2.41 -6.59 -9.50
C SER A 14 -2.49 -6.22 -8.02
N GLY A 15 -3.16 -5.10 -7.71
CA GLY A 15 -3.40 -4.64 -6.34
C GLY A 15 -4.14 -5.69 -5.51
N ILE A 16 -5.28 -6.15 -6.03
CA ILE A 16 -6.10 -7.15 -5.36
C ILE A 16 -5.37 -8.47 -5.19
N ALA A 17 -4.60 -8.91 -6.19
CA ALA A 17 -3.94 -10.22 -6.16
C ALA A 17 -2.92 -10.31 -5.03
N GLY A 18 -2.01 -9.33 -4.92
CA GLY A 18 -0.97 -9.36 -3.90
C GLY A 18 -1.52 -9.19 -2.48
N THR A 19 -2.39 -8.20 -2.26
CA THR A 19 -3.03 -7.94 -0.96
C THR A 19 -3.89 -9.11 -0.51
N SER A 20 -4.61 -9.77 -1.42
CA SER A 20 -5.40 -10.97 -1.12
C SER A 20 -4.51 -12.16 -0.76
N ILE A 21 -3.42 -12.40 -1.50
CA ILE A 21 -2.47 -13.48 -1.17
C ILE A 21 -1.86 -13.23 0.21
N GLY A 22 -1.41 -11.99 0.47
CA GLY A 22 -0.89 -11.56 1.77
C GLY A 22 -1.90 -11.71 2.89
N GLY A 23 -3.14 -11.27 2.67
CA GLY A 23 -4.22 -11.37 3.65
C GLY A 23 -4.58 -12.82 3.97
N LEU A 24 -4.63 -13.69 2.96
CA LEU A 24 -4.83 -15.13 3.15
C LEU A 24 -3.72 -15.72 4.03
N ILE A 25 -2.46 -15.40 3.73
CA ILE A 25 -1.32 -15.82 4.55
C ILE A 25 -1.48 -15.28 5.98
N GLY A 26 -1.78 -13.99 6.13
CA GLY A 26 -1.91 -13.30 7.42
C GLY A 26 -3.01 -13.88 8.32
N ILE A 27 -4.15 -14.32 7.76
CA ILE A 27 -5.21 -14.95 8.57
C ILE A 27 -4.86 -16.36 9.05
N PHE A 28 -3.91 -17.05 8.42
CA PHE A 28 -3.43 -18.36 8.86
C PHE A 28 -2.22 -18.27 9.78
N LEU A 29 -1.43 -17.19 9.69
CA LEU A 29 -0.33 -16.95 10.60
C LEU A 29 -0.87 -16.64 12.01
N ASN A 30 -0.34 -17.36 12.99
CA ASN A 30 -0.56 -17.13 14.41
C ASN A 30 0.77 -16.66 15.01
N ASN A 31 0.75 -15.61 15.83
CA ASN A 31 1.92 -15.16 16.61
C ASN A 31 3.18 -14.89 15.76
N ILE A 32 3.08 -14.04 14.72
CA ILE A 32 4.27 -13.60 13.98
C ILE A 32 5.23 -12.88 14.93
N ASN A 33 6.50 -13.30 14.90
CA ASN A 33 7.58 -12.59 15.58
C ASN A 33 7.70 -11.17 15.01
N LYS A 34 7.69 -10.14 15.87
CA LYS A 34 7.85 -8.73 15.47
C LYS A 34 9.04 -8.49 14.54
N ARG A 35 10.14 -9.25 14.71
CA ARG A 35 11.32 -9.16 13.84
C ARG A 35 11.03 -9.62 12.41
N PHE A 36 10.28 -10.71 12.25
CA PHE A 36 9.90 -11.21 10.93
C PHE A 36 8.88 -10.30 10.27
N PHE A 37 7.93 -9.76 11.06
CA PHE A 37 6.99 -8.75 10.57
C PHE A 37 7.69 -7.48 10.09
N GLY A 38 8.67 -6.96 10.86
CA GLY A 38 9.50 -5.83 10.46
C GLY A 38 10.29 -6.13 9.18
N PHE A 39 10.89 -7.32 9.08
CA PHE A 39 11.60 -7.75 7.86
C PHE A 39 10.70 -7.76 6.62
N ILE A 40 9.47 -8.26 6.72
CA ILE A 40 8.50 -8.26 5.61
C ILE A 40 8.18 -6.84 5.13
N LEU A 41 7.94 -5.91 6.07
CA LEU A 41 7.64 -4.52 5.75
C LEU A 41 8.86 -3.79 5.15
N GLU A 42 10.05 -3.99 5.73
CA GLU A 42 11.30 -3.41 5.22
C GLU A 42 11.67 -3.96 3.84
N PHE A 43 11.42 -5.25 3.60
CA PHE A 43 11.55 -5.85 2.27
C PHE A 43 10.63 -5.17 1.26
N SER A 44 9.37 -4.92 1.62
CA SER A 44 8.41 -4.16 0.80
C SER A 44 8.93 -2.76 0.46
N ALA A 45 9.38 -2.00 1.46
CA ALA A 45 9.93 -0.67 1.27
C ALA A 45 11.17 -0.68 0.36
N GLY A 46 12.03 -1.70 0.49
CA GLY A 46 13.18 -1.92 -0.38
C GLY A 46 12.79 -2.16 -1.84
N LEU A 47 11.77 -2.99 -2.09
CA LEU A 47 11.25 -3.25 -3.44
C LEU A 47 10.78 -1.95 -4.11
N MET A 48 9.99 -1.13 -3.40
CA MET A 48 9.50 0.14 -3.98
C MET A 48 10.60 1.14 -4.23
N THR A 49 11.57 1.23 -3.33
CA THR A 49 12.76 2.07 -3.55
C THR A 49 13.54 1.62 -4.78
N ALA A 50 13.69 0.31 -4.99
CA ALA A 50 14.37 -0.23 -6.15
C ALA A 50 13.63 0.09 -7.46
N VAL A 51 12.30 -0.09 -7.51
CA VAL A 51 11.49 0.26 -8.69
C VAL A 51 11.60 1.75 -9.02
N VAL A 52 11.53 2.62 -8.01
CA VAL A 52 11.69 4.06 -8.23
C VAL A 52 13.06 4.39 -8.81
N CYS A 53 14.13 3.87 -8.22
CA CYS A 53 15.51 4.20 -8.61
C CYS A 53 15.96 3.58 -9.93
N PHE A 54 15.57 2.33 -10.20
CA PHE A 54 16.11 1.56 -11.34
C PHE A 54 15.16 1.49 -12.54
N GLU A 55 13.86 1.69 -12.35
CA GLU A 55 12.87 1.58 -13.42
C GLU A 55 12.24 2.95 -13.72
N LEU A 56 11.58 3.58 -12.74
CA LEU A 56 10.78 4.79 -12.96
C LEU A 56 11.61 6.04 -13.26
N ILE A 57 12.63 6.35 -12.43
CA ILE A 57 13.46 7.54 -12.64
C ILE A 57 14.24 7.45 -13.96
N PRO A 58 14.95 6.35 -14.29
CA PRO A 58 15.66 6.24 -15.55
C PRO A 58 14.75 6.35 -16.77
N GLU A 59 13.54 5.79 -16.72
CA GLU A 59 12.60 5.92 -17.83
C GLU A 59 12.06 7.34 -17.98
N ALA A 60 11.68 7.99 -16.87
CA ALA A 60 11.22 9.38 -16.89
C ALA A 60 12.28 10.33 -17.47
N LEU A 61 13.55 10.10 -17.13
CA LEU A 61 14.69 10.85 -17.67
C LEU A 61 14.82 10.69 -19.18
N LYS A 62 14.62 9.48 -19.72
CA LYS A 62 14.64 9.23 -21.16
C LYS A 62 13.47 9.90 -21.88
N LEU A 63 12.28 9.89 -21.29
CA LEU A 63 11.06 10.41 -21.91
C LEU A 63 10.97 11.94 -21.89
N SER A 64 11.42 12.57 -20.80
CA SER A 64 11.12 13.99 -20.52
C SER A 64 12.35 14.84 -20.16
N GLY A 65 13.52 14.21 -19.98
CA GLY A 65 14.74 14.89 -19.57
C GLY A 65 14.78 15.21 -18.07
N VAL A 66 15.93 15.75 -17.63
CA VAL A 66 16.23 16.01 -16.21
C VAL A 66 15.25 17.00 -15.57
N PRO A 67 14.96 18.18 -16.14
CA PRO A 67 14.15 19.19 -15.44
C PRO A 67 12.71 18.72 -15.19
N ALA A 68 12.08 18.12 -16.21
CA ALA A 68 10.72 17.62 -16.10
C ALA A 68 10.62 16.47 -15.10
N THR A 69 11.55 15.51 -15.15
CA THR A 69 11.58 14.35 -14.25
C THR A 69 11.66 14.77 -12.79
N PHE A 70 12.63 15.62 -12.42
CA PHE A 70 12.77 16.04 -11.04
C PHE A 70 11.63 16.96 -10.60
N SER A 71 11.08 17.80 -11.48
CA SER A 71 9.90 18.60 -11.14
C SER A 71 8.69 17.72 -10.82
N GLY A 72 8.46 16.65 -11.59
CA GLY A 72 7.41 15.67 -11.34
C GLY A 72 7.64 14.88 -10.05
N LEU A 73 8.89 14.47 -9.78
CA LEU A 73 9.28 13.80 -8.54
C LEU A 73 8.97 14.67 -7.31
N PHE A 74 9.44 15.92 -7.31
CA PHE A 74 9.19 16.84 -6.20
C PHE A 74 7.72 17.19 -6.03
N LEU A 75 6.97 17.34 -7.14
CA LEU A 75 5.52 17.54 -7.08
C LEU A 75 4.83 16.32 -6.45
N GLY A 76 5.20 15.10 -6.83
CA GLY A 76 4.67 13.88 -6.23
C GLY A 76 4.94 13.81 -4.73
N ILE A 77 6.18 14.12 -4.30
CA ILE A 77 6.56 14.21 -2.88
C ILE A 77 5.71 15.28 -2.17
N LEU A 78 5.53 16.45 -2.77
CA LEU A 78 4.71 17.50 -2.18
C LEU A 78 3.25 17.06 -2.02
N VAL A 79 2.68 16.38 -3.02
CA VAL A 79 1.30 15.87 -2.98
C VAL A 79 1.13 14.86 -1.86
N ILE A 80 2.03 13.89 -1.71
CA ILE A 80 1.90 12.89 -0.63
C ILE A 80 2.07 13.52 0.75
N LEU A 81 2.99 14.49 0.91
CA LEU A 81 3.15 15.25 2.16
C LEU A 81 1.90 16.07 2.51
N LEU A 82 1.21 16.63 1.51
CA LEU A 82 -0.06 17.33 1.72
C LEU A 82 -1.16 16.36 2.14
N ILE A 83 -1.26 15.19 1.50
CA ILE A 83 -2.23 14.15 1.87
C ILE A 83 -2.00 13.71 3.33
N GLU A 84 -0.76 13.41 3.70
CA GLU A 84 -0.38 13.03 5.06
C GLU A 84 -0.79 14.10 6.08
N ARG A 85 -0.46 15.37 5.80
CA ARG A 85 -0.83 16.49 6.67
C ARG A 85 -2.34 16.65 6.84
N LEU A 86 -3.12 16.44 5.77
CA LEU A 86 -4.59 16.50 5.83
C LEU A 86 -5.17 15.38 6.70
N ILE A 87 -4.61 14.17 6.60
CA ILE A 87 -5.01 13.02 7.43
C ILE A 87 -4.68 13.29 8.90
N ASP A 88 -3.47 13.78 9.20
CA ASP A 88 -3.01 14.05 10.56
C ASP A 88 -3.81 15.15 11.27
N CYS A 89 -4.14 16.24 10.56
CA CYS A 89 -4.98 17.30 11.10
C CYS A 89 -6.36 16.77 11.55
N ASN A 90 -6.96 15.89 10.74
CA ASN A 90 -8.27 15.32 11.03
C ASN A 90 -8.21 14.28 12.17
N TYR A 91 -7.15 13.47 12.23
CA TYR A 91 -6.97 12.48 13.30
C TYR A 91 -6.73 13.13 14.66
N ASN A 92 -5.88 14.16 14.73
CA ASN A 92 -5.57 14.87 15.98
C ASN A 92 -6.78 15.63 16.57
N LEU A 93 -7.71 16.09 15.73
CA LEU A 93 -8.98 16.68 16.19
C LEU A 93 -9.94 15.64 16.78
N LEU A 94 -10.00 14.44 16.19
CA LEU A 94 -10.85 13.34 16.67
C LEU A 94 -10.28 12.64 17.92
N SER A 95 -8.95 12.49 18.02
CA SER A 95 -8.29 11.81 19.13
C SER A 95 -8.36 12.61 20.44
N LYS A 96 -8.33 13.95 20.38
CA LYS A 96 -8.46 14.85 21.53
C LYS A 96 -9.80 14.75 22.27
N THR A 97 -10.86 14.27 21.59
CA THR A 97 -12.21 14.11 22.18
C THR A 97 -12.37 12.78 22.94
N SER A 98 -11.43 11.83 22.79
CA SER A 98 -11.62 10.41 23.14
C SER A 98 -10.79 9.93 24.36
N GLU A 99 -10.28 10.86 25.19
CA GLU A 99 -9.38 10.56 26.32
C GLU A 99 -10.06 9.92 27.56
N LYS A 100 -11.38 9.72 27.54
CA LYS A 100 -12.13 9.10 28.65
C LYS A 100 -12.44 7.61 28.38
N ASN A 101 -11.46 6.72 28.54
CA ASN A 101 -11.61 5.32 29.02
C ASN A 101 -10.39 4.47 28.61
N LYS A 102 -9.56 4.11 29.59
CA LYS A 102 -8.25 3.44 29.39
C LYS A 102 -8.19 1.98 29.88
N TYR A 103 -9.26 1.39 30.42
CA TYR A 103 -9.12 0.16 31.23
C TYR A 103 -9.73 -1.15 30.66
N LYS A 104 -10.14 -1.23 29.39
CA LYS A 104 -10.49 -2.50 28.70
C LYS A 104 -10.18 -2.45 27.19
N LYS A 105 -8.91 -2.28 26.78
CA LYS A 105 -8.63 -1.70 25.45
C LYS A 105 -7.57 -2.37 24.56
N LYS A 106 -7.03 -3.54 24.91
CA LYS A 106 -5.92 -4.12 24.13
C LYS A 106 -6.37 -4.71 22.78
N ASP A 107 -7.47 -5.47 22.75
CA ASP A 107 -7.99 -6.07 21.51
C ASP A 107 -8.68 -5.03 20.61
N ALA A 108 -9.38 -4.06 21.23
CA ALA A 108 -10.00 -2.95 20.52
C ALA A 108 -8.95 -2.03 19.85
N ASP A 109 -7.79 -1.80 20.47
CA ASP A 109 -6.70 -1.00 19.87
C ASP A 109 -6.00 -1.74 18.72
N LEU A 110 -5.87 -3.08 18.78
CA LEU A 110 -5.31 -3.87 17.69
C LEU A 110 -6.25 -3.87 16.47
N LEU A 111 -7.55 -4.04 16.70
CA LEU A 111 -8.53 -3.97 15.62
C LEU A 111 -8.52 -2.59 14.95
N ARG A 112 -8.46 -1.53 15.76
CA ARG A 112 -8.38 -0.15 15.28
C ARG A 112 -7.12 0.09 14.47
N THR A 113 -5.98 -0.44 14.92
CA THR A 113 -4.71 -0.43 14.16
C THR A 113 -4.89 -1.10 12.80
N GLY A 114 -5.48 -2.28 12.74
CA GLY A 114 -5.71 -2.98 11.47
C GLY A 114 -6.59 -2.19 10.50
N ILE A 115 -7.67 -1.58 10.98
CA ILE A 115 -8.56 -0.74 10.14
C ILE A 115 -7.82 0.50 9.64
N LEU A 116 -7.03 1.17 10.49
CA LEU A 116 -6.24 2.34 10.08
C LEU A 116 -5.17 1.97 9.04
N VAL A 117 -4.51 0.82 9.22
CA VAL A 117 -3.55 0.29 8.24
C VAL A 117 -4.24 -0.01 6.91
N ALA A 118 -5.41 -0.62 6.91
CA ALA A 118 -6.17 -0.88 5.69
C ALA A 118 -6.58 0.40 4.95
N ILE A 119 -7.00 1.45 5.67
CA ILE A 119 -7.30 2.75 5.07
C ILE A 119 -6.03 3.40 4.49
N GLY A 120 -4.90 3.31 5.21
CA GLY A 120 -3.62 3.82 4.75
C GLY A 120 -3.16 3.15 3.45
N ILE A 121 -3.25 1.82 3.39
CA ILE A 121 -2.93 1.02 2.20
C ILE A 121 -3.88 1.33 1.05
N ALA A 122 -5.19 1.47 1.31
CA ALA A 122 -6.15 1.88 0.28
C ALA A 122 -5.74 3.19 -0.43
N LEU A 123 -5.22 4.15 0.32
CA LEU A 123 -4.73 5.41 -0.22
C LEU A 123 -3.36 5.26 -0.90
N HIS A 124 -2.54 4.30 -0.49
CA HIS A 124 -1.25 3.99 -1.09
C HIS A 124 -1.36 3.29 -2.46
N ASN A 125 -2.37 2.43 -2.62
CA ASN A 125 -2.64 1.72 -3.88
C ASN A 125 -2.98 2.69 -5.04
N LEU A 126 -3.37 3.93 -4.74
CA LEU A 126 -3.66 4.93 -5.77
C LEU A 126 -2.38 5.37 -6.52
N PRO A 127 -1.32 5.87 -5.86
CA PRO A 127 0.00 6.05 -6.47
C PRO A 127 0.52 4.84 -7.24
N GLU A 128 0.34 3.63 -6.71
CA GLU A 128 0.79 2.40 -7.37
C GLU A 128 0.03 2.11 -8.67
N GLY A 129 -1.30 2.30 -8.65
CA GLY A 129 -2.12 2.23 -9.86
C GLY A 129 -1.67 3.24 -10.93
N PHE A 130 -1.29 4.45 -10.53
CA PHE A 130 -0.68 5.42 -11.44
C PHE A 130 0.68 4.96 -11.99
N ALA A 131 1.51 4.30 -11.17
CA ALA A 131 2.79 3.75 -11.61
C ALA A 131 2.60 2.63 -12.66
N VAL A 132 1.68 1.68 -12.42
CA VAL A 132 1.32 0.65 -13.42
C VAL A 132 0.82 1.28 -14.71
N GLY A 133 -0.12 2.22 -14.60
CA GLY A 133 -0.75 2.87 -15.75
C GLY A 133 0.25 3.66 -16.61
N SER A 134 1.08 4.49 -15.97
CA SER A 134 2.13 5.25 -16.64
C SER A 134 3.24 4.36 -17.18
N GLY A 135 3.58 3.27 -16.48
CA GLY A 135 4.53 2.26 -16.93
C GLY A 135 4.11 1.63 -18.24
N PHE A 136 2.87 1.14 -18.34
CA PHE A 136 2.34 0.57 -19.59
C PHE A 136 2.20 1.60 -20.72
N GLN A 137 1.97 2.87 -20.38
CA GLN A 137 1.94 3.95 -21.36
C GLN A 137 3.34 4.27 -21.90
N ALA A 138 4.38 4.12 -21.09
CA ALA A 138 5.78 4.28 -21.50
C ALA A 138 6.27 3.08 -22.32
N SER A 139 6.11 1.86 -21.82
CA SER A 139 6.38 0.63 -22.59
C SER A 139 5.71 -0.60 -21.97
N VAL A 140 5.43 -1.62 -22.78
CA VAL A 140 4.87 -2.88 -22.30
C VAL A 140 5.82 -3.55 -21.29
N SER A 141 7.13 -3.53 -21.57
CA SER A 141 8.14 -4.12 -20.69
C SER A 141 8.15 -3.48 -19.30
N LEU A 142 8.18 -2.15 -19.25
CA LEU A 142 8.18 -1.41 -17.98
C LEU A 142 6.87 -1.64 -17.20
N GLY A 143 5.72 -1.56 -17.88
CA GLY A 143 4.43 -1.87 -17.28
C GLY A 143 4.38 -3.26 -16.67
N THR A 144 4.86 -4.29 -17.40
CA THR A 144 4.90 -5.66 -16.87
C THR A 144 5.83 -5.82 -15.68
N THR A 145 7.00 -5.17 -15.68
CA THR A 145 7.95 -5.21 -14.55
C THR A 145 7.33 -4.57 -13.31
N ILE A 146 6.78 -3.36 -13.44
CA ILE A 146 6.15 -2.63 -12.32
C ILE A 146 4.98 -3.43 -11.76
N THR A 147 4.11 -3.98 -12.61
CA THR A 147 2.98 -4.82 -12.18
C THR A 147 3.44 -6.04 -11.38
N ALA A 148 4.49 -6.74 -11.83
CA ALA A 148 5.01 -7.91 -11.13
C ALA A 148 5.58 -7.53 -9.75
N VAL A 149 6.26 -6.39 -9.65
CA VAL A 149 6.83 -5.93 -8.37
C VAL A 149 5.74 -5.45 -7.41
N ILE A 150 4.70 -4.77 -7.88
CA ILE A 150 3.56 -4.36 -7.05
C ILE A 150 2.87 -5.59 -6.46
N ILE A 151 2.59 -6.63 -7.27
CA ILE A 151 2.03 -7.89 -6.74
C ILE A 151 2.90 -8.46 -5.61
N MET A 152 4.23 -8.38 -5.72
CA MET A 152 5.14 -8.86 -4.67
C MET A 152 5.17 -7.97 -3.43
N HIS A 153 5.01 -6.65 -3.59
CA HIS A 153 4.97 -5.67 -2.52
C HIS A 153 3.68 -5.75 -1.70
N ASP A 154 2.57 -6.00 -2.38
CA ASP A 154 1.24 -6.01 -1.77
C ASP A 154 1.02 -7.25 -0.89
N ILE A 155 1.83 -8.31 -1.07
CA ILE A 155 1.80 -9.49 -0.20
C ILE A 155 2.17 -9.13 1.26
N PRO A 156 3.35 -8.50 1.52
CA PRO A 156 3.65 -7.86 2.81
C PRO A 156 2.52 -7.02 3.40
N GLU A 157 1.91 -6.17 2.59
CA GLU A 157 0.85 -5.26 3.03
C GLU A 157 -0.43 -6.00 3.43
N GLY A 158 -0.84 -7.00 2.64
CA GLY A 158 -1.94 -7.89 2.96
C GLY A 158 -1.76 -8.60 4.32
N ILE A 159 -0.54 -9.06 4.60
CA ILE A 159 -0.21 -9.66 5.91
C ILE A 159 -0.36 -8.61 7.03
N ALA A 160 0.12 -7.39 6.78
CA ALA A 160 0.08 -6.27 7.73
C ALA A 160 -1.34 -5.79 8.06
N MET A 161 -2.28 -5.91 7.11
CA MET A 161 -3.70 -5.65 7.34
C MET A 161 -4.37 -6.78 8.14
N ALA A 162 -4.22 -8.03 7.69
CA ALA A 162 -4.99 -9.16 8.22
C ALA A 162 -4.63 -9.50 9.68
N LEU A 163 -3.34 -9.45 10.04
CA LEU A 163 -2.86 -9.87 11.36
C LEU A 163 -3.43 -9.06 12.53
N PRO A 164 -3.35 -7.71 12.57
CA PRO A 164 -3.94 -6.91 13.64
C PRO A 164 -5.47 -7.02 13.69
N MET A 165 -6.15 -7.15 12.54
CA MET A 165 -7.61 -7.35 12.53
C MET A 165 -8.03 -8.68 13.16
N LYS A 166 -7.35 -9.77 12.78
CA LYS A 166 -7.60 -11.11 13.34
C LYS A 166 -7.28 -11.15 14.84
N THR A 167 -6.12 -10.61 15.24
CA THR A 167 -5.71 -10.58 16.65
C THR A 167 -6.56 -9.63 17.49
N GLY A 168 -7.12 -8.58 16.90
CA GLY A 168 -8.08 -7.66 17.51
C GLY A 168 -9.53 -8.17 17.58
N GLY A 169 -9.79 -9.41 17.17
CA GLY A 169 -11.08 -10.09 17.39
C GLY A 169 -12.00 -10.21 16.17
N TYR A 170 -11.58 -9.80 14.96
CA TYR A 170 -12.34 -10.13 13.75
C TYR A 170 -12.25 -11.62 13.40
N SER A 171 -13.34 -12.17 12.86
CA SER A 171 -13.32 -13.50 12.27
C SER A 171 -12.36 -13.52 11.08
N ARG A 172 -11.75 -14.68 10.80
CA ARG A 172 -10.82 -14.85 9.66
C ARG A 172 -11.42 -14.36 8.34
N THR A 173 -12.71 -14.63 8.13
CA THR A 173 -13.44 -14.19 6.93
C THR A 173 -13.58 -12.68 6.83
N ARG A 174 -13.89 -11.99 7.94
CA ARG A 174 -13.96 -10.52 7.95
C ARG A 174 -12.59 -9.91 7.74
N ALA A 175 -11.58 -10.37 8.47
CA ALA A 175 -10.20 -9.88 8.32
C ALA A 175 -9.70 -10.02 6.88
N PHE A 176 -9.95 -11.18 6.24
CA PHE A 176 -9.61 -11.40 4.83
C PHE A 176 -10.39 -10.50 3.87
N ALA A 177 -11.69 -10.28 4.08
CA ALA A 177 -12.48 -9.41 3.22
C ALA A 177 -11.92 -7.98 3.14
N TYR A 178 -11.38 -7.46 4.26
CA TYR A 178 -10.71 -6.15 4.29
C TYR A 178 -9.34 -6.14 3.60
N THR A 179 -8.77 -7.28 3.24
CA THR A 179 -7.52 -7.34 2.46
C THR A 179 -7.76 -7.40 0.96
N ILE A 180 -9.01 -7.50 0.51
CA ILE A 180 -9.38 -7.46 -0.90
C ILE A 180 -9.67 -5.99 -1.25
N LEU A 181 -8.62 -5.20 -1.46
CA LEU A 181 -8.70 -3.80 -1.89
C LEU A 181 -7.96 -3.55 -3.20
#